data_AF-A0A8F7KU32-F1
#
_entry.id   AF-A0A8F7KU32-F1
#
_cell.length_a   1.000
_cell.length_b   1.000
_cell.length_c   1.000
_cell.angle_alpha   90.00
_cell.angle_beta   90.00
_cell.angle_gamma   90.00
#
_symmetry.space_group_name_H-M   'P 1'
#
loop_
_entity.id
_entity.type
_entity.pdbx_description
1 polymer ?
#
loop_
_entity_poly.entity_id
_entity_poly.type
_entity_poly.pdbx_seq_one_letter_code
_entity_poly.pdbx_strand_id
1 'polypeptide(L)' 'MPVPTDPRTPQQRIEDQLIAARRKLAGPSLPRSERARLADRIHALTEQAKRLGA' A
#
# COMPACT_ATOMS: atom_id res chain seq x y z
N MET A 1 -12.35 3.44 25.92
CA MET A 1 -12.27 3.86 24.50
C MET A 1 -12.05 2.60 23.67
N PRO A 2 -12.98 2.17 22.80
CA PRO A 2 -12.68 1.03 21.93
C PRO A 2 -11.58 1.49 20.97
N VAL A 3 -10.43 0.83 21.04
CA VAL A 3 -9.39 0.97 20.03
C VAL A 3 -10.06 0.63 18.70
N PRO A 4 -9.87 1.40 17.60
CA PRO A 4 -10.28 0.96 16.29
C PRO A 4 -9.36 -0.20 15.92
N THR A 5 -9.66 -1.39 16.44
CA THR A 5 -9.11 -2.65 15.94
C THR A 5 -9.78 -2.86 14.60
N ASP A 6 -9.21 -2.22 13.59
CA ASP A 6 -9.40 -2.64 12.20
C ASP A 6 -9.26 -4.17 12.22
N PRO A 7 -10.33 -4.93 11.89
CA PRO A 7 -10.34 -6.39 12.05
C PRO A 7 -9.33 -7.07 11.10
N ARG A 8 -8.67 -6.28 10.26
CA ARG A 8 -7.70 -6.70 9.28
C ARG A 8 -6.34 -6.98 9.91
N THR A 9 -5.79 -8.13 9.57
CA THR A 9 -4.42 -8.48 9.95
C THR A 9 -3.44 -7.43 9.38
N PRO A 10 -2.25 -7.25 9.98
CA PRO A 10 -1.22 -6.39 9.41
C PRO A 10 -0.93 -6.69 7.92
N GLN A 11 -0.98 -7.96 7.53
CA GLN A 11 -0.84 -8.40 6.13
C GLN A 11 -1.98 -7.89 5.25
N GLN A 12 -3.24 -8.08 5.66
CA GLN A 12 -4.42 -7.59 4.92
C GLN A 12 -4.41 -6.06 4.75
N ARG A 13 -3.94 -5.33 5.76
CA ARG A 13 -3.79 -3.87 5.67
C ARG A 13 -2.74 -3.46 4.63
N ILE A 14 -1.65 -4.21 4.50
CA ILE A 14 -0.61 -3.93 3.50
C ILE A 14 -1.11 -4.29 2.10
N GLU A 15 -1.83 -5.40 1.95
CA GLU A 15 -2.47 -5.78 0.69
C GLU A 15 -3.46 -4.72 0.21
N ASP A 16 -4.32 -4.22 1.09
CA ASP A 16 -5.25 -3.14 0.77
C ASP A 16 -4.52 -1.87 0.30
N GLN A 17 -3.44 -1.50 0.99
CA GLN A 17 -2.62 -0.36 0.62
C GLN A 17 -1.90 -0.57 -0.73
N LEU A 18 -1.44 -1.78 -1.02
CA LEU A 18 -0.87 -2.15 -2.32
C LEU A 18 -1.91 -2.05 -3.43
N ILE A 19 -3.11 -2.58 -3.22
CA ILE A 19 -4.21 -2.51 -4.18
C ILE A 19 -4.59 -1.05 -4.45
N ALA A 20 -4.72 -0.23 -3.40
CA ALA A 20 -5.03 1.19 -3.53
C ALA A 20 -3.94 1.95 -4.29
N ALA A 21 -2.67 1.71 -3.99
CA ALA A 21 -1.54 2.35 -4.67
C ALA A 21 -1.45 1.94 -6.15
N ARG A 22 -1.69 0.66 -6.47
CA ARG A 22 -1.73 0.15 -7.86
C ARG A 22 -2.90 0.73 -8.64
N ARG A 23 -4.09 0.80 -8.04
CA ARG A 23 -5.27 1.44 -8.66
C ARG A 23 -5.01 2.92 -8.94
N LYS A 24 -4.39 3.63 -8.00
CA LYS A 24 -4.02 5.03 -8.19
C LYS A 24 -3.05 5.16 -9.36
N LEU A 25 -2.01 4.32 -9.42
CA LEU A 25 -1.02 4.30 -10.51
C LEU A 25 -1.64 4.03 -11.90
N ALA A 26 -2.69 3.22 -11.96
CA ALA A 26 -3.43 2.93 -13.19
C ALA A 26 -4.40 4.05 -13.63
N GLY A 27 -4.60 5.08 -12.80
CA GLY A 27 -5.48 6.20 -13.12
C GLY A 27 -4.92 7.07 -14.26
N PRO A 28 -5.78 7.55 -15.18
CA PRO A 28 -5.36 8.53 -16.18
C PRO A 28 -5.01 9.84 -15.48
N SER A 29 -3.92 10.50 -15.89
CA SER A 29 -3.45 11.83 -15.43
C SER A 29 -2.64 11.94 -14.12
N LEU A 30 -1.87 10.92 -13.75
CA LEU A 30 -0.85 11.09 -12.69
C LEU A 30 0.38 11.88 -13.15
N PRO A 31 0.78 12.96 -12.44
CA PRO A 31 2.06 13.62 -12.63
C PRO A 31 3.23 12.64 -12.47
N ARG A 32 4.32 12.83 -13.23
CA ARG A 32 5.50 11.96 -13.18
C ARG A 32 6.09 11.85 -11.76
N SER A 33 6.10 12.94 -11.01
CA SER A 33 6.57 13.00 -9.61
C SER A 33 5.69 12.17 -8.68
N GLU A 34 4.37 12.19 -8.89
CA GLU A 34 3.41 11.41 -8.10
C GLU A 34 3.48 9.92 -8.45
N ARG A 35 3.73 9.59 -9.73
CA ARG A 35 4.01 8.22 -10.16
C ARG A 35 5.27 7.66 -9.51
N ALA A 36 6.35 8.44 -9.43
CA ALA A 36 7.58 8.03 -8.75
C ALA A 36 7.34 7.75 -7.26
N ARG A 37 6.67 8.67 -6.55
CA ARG A 37 6.30 8.48 -5.14
C ARG A 37 5.41 7.25 -4.92
N LEU A 38 4.49 6.97 -5.83
CA LEU A 38 3.64 5.77 -5.75
C LEU A 38 4.45 4.49 -5.99
N ALA A 39 5.41 4.50 -6.91
CA ALA A 39 6.32 3.37 -7.13
C ALA A 39 7.17 3.09 -5.89
N ASP A 40 7.77 4.12 -5.28
CA ASP A 40 8.54 3.99 -4.04
C ASP A 40 7.69 3.44 -2.90
N ARG A 41 6.45 3.93 -2.78
CA ARG A 41 5.49 3.46 -1.77
C ARG A 41 5.09 2.00 -1.99
N ILE A 42 4.84 1.59 -3.23
CA ILE A 42 4.56 0.18 -3.56
C ILE A 42 5.76 -0.70 -3.20
N HIS A 43 6.98 -0.24 -3.50
CA HIS A 43 8.20 -0.96 -3.17
C HIS A 43 8.35 -1.15 -1.66
N ALA A 44 8.20 -0.07 -0.88
CA ALA A 44 8.28 -0.13 0.58
C ALA A 44 7.21 -1.05 1.20
N LEU A 45 5.96 -1.00 0.71
CA LEU A 45 4.89 -1.88 1.16
C LEU A 45 5.15 -3.35 0.79
N THR A 46 5.75 -3.61 -0.37
CA THR A 46 6.12 -4.97 -0.78
C THR A 46 7.21 -5.54 0.12
N GLU A 47 8.22 -4.74 0.48
CA GLU A 47 9.26 -5.15 1.44
C GLU A 47 8.70 -5.37 2.85
N GLN A 48 7.74 -4.54 3.29
CA GLN A 48 7.03 -4.77 4.55
C GLN A 48 6.20 -6.05 4.53
N ALA A 49 5.51 -6.35 3.42
CA ALA A 49 4.76 -7.59 3.25
C ALA A 49 5.68 -8.82 3.35
N LYS A 50 6.85 -8.78 2.69
CA LYS A 50 7.85 -9.86 2.77
C LYS A 50 8.33 -10.09 4.21
N ARG A 51 8.60 -9.02 4.97
CA ARG A 51 9.03 -9.12 6.37
C ARG A 51 7.97 -9.67 7.32
N LEU A 52 6.70 -9.52 7.00
CA LEU A 52 5.59 -10.05 7.80
C LEU A 52 5.13 -11.44 7.38
N GLY A 53 5.58 -11.92 6.22
CA GLY A 53 5.31 -13.27 5.71
C GLY A 53 6.47 -14.26 5.88
N ALA A 54 7.62 -13.82 6.39
CA ALA A 54 8.76 -14.65 6.80
C ALA A 54 8.63 -15.00 8.29
#